data_AF-A0A7C3MB36-F1
#
_entry.id   AF-A0A7C3MB36-F1
#
_cell.length_a   1.000
_cell.length_b   1.000
_cell.length_c   1.000
_cell.angle_alpha   90.00
_cell.angle_beta   90.00
_cell.angle_gamma   90.00
#
_symmetry.space_group_name_H-M   'P 1'
#
loop_
_entity.id
_entity.type
_entity.pdbx_description
1 polymer ?
#
loop_
_entity_poly.entity_id
_entity_poly.type
_entity_poly.pdbx_seq_one_letter_code
_entity_poly.pdbx_strand_id
1 'polypeptide(L)' 'MPKNIVIAIDGTSASGKSTNAKLVAKALGFVYVDTGAMYRTLAWYCLKHRIDVRNARAVAAACRRWK' A
#
# COMPACT_ATOMS: atom_id res chain seq x y z
N MET A 1 -0.11 -29.54 -3.60
CA MET A 1 -0.35 -28.40 -2.69
C MET A 1 -1.55 -27.61 -3.20
N PRO A 2 -2.49 -27.18 -2.35
CA PRO A 2 -3.55 -26.29 -2.79
C PRO A 2 -2.93 -24.99 -3.33
N LYS A 3 -3.53 -24.42 -4.37
CA LYS A 3 -3.05 -23.20 -5.03
C LYS A 3 -3.34 -22.00 -4.14
N ASN A 4 -2.32 -21.22 -3.80
CA ASN A 4 -2.52 -19.96 -3.10
C ASN A 4 -3.25 -18.98 -4.03
N ILE A 5 -4.42 -18.50 -3.60
CA ILE A 5 -5.25 -17.57 -4.37
C ILE A 5 -4.88 -16.13 -3.98
N VAL A 6 -4.67 -15.27 -4.97
CA VAL A 6 -4.44 -13.83 -4.81
C VAL A 6 -5.54 -13.09 -5.53
N ILE A 7 -6.17 -12.12 -4.85
CA ILE A 7 -7.26 -11.30 -5.39
C ILE A 7 -6.78 -9.84 -5.46
N ALA A 8 -6.73 -9.27 -6.65
CA ALA A 8 -6.48 -7.84 -6.86
C ALA A 8 -7.81 -7.08 -6.98
N ILE A 9 -7.91 -5.92 -6.33
CA ILE A 9 -9.11 -5.07 -6.32
C ILE A 9 -8.70 -3.63 -6.68
N ASP A 10 -8.97 -3.24 -7.92
CA ASP A 10 -8.56 -1.95 -8.50
C ASP A 10 -9.73 -1.02 -8.83
N GLY A 11 -9.43 0.26 -9.05
CA GLY A 11 -10.43 1.31 -9.33
C GLY A 11 -10.04 2.68 -8.75
N THR A 12 -10.80 3.72 -9.09
CA THR A 12 -10.49 5.13 -8.78
C THR A 12 -10.56 5.48 -7.29
N SER A 13 -9.99 6.61 -6.88
CA SER A 13 -10.10 7.08 -5.49
C SER A 13 -11.58 7.15 -5.06
N ALA A 14 -11.85 6.89 -3.77
CA ALA A 14 -13.19 6.89 -3.17
C ALA A 14 -14.21 5.88 -3.72
N SER A 15 -13.83 4.95 -4.60
CA SER A 15 -14.75 3.91 -5.12
C SER A 15 -15.10 2.78 -4.14
N GLY A 16 -14.70 2.88 -2.86
CA GLY A 16 -14.99 1.86 -1.84
C GLY A 16 -14.06 0.63 -1.81
N LYS A 17 -13.01 0.57 -2.64
CA LYS A 17 -12.09 -0.58 -2.73
C LYS A 17 -11.54 -1.07 -1.41
N SER A 18 -10.94 -0.18 -0.61
CA SER A 18 -10.32 -0.59 0.65
C SER A 18 -11.34 -1.17 1.63
N THR A 19 -12.58 -0.66 1.61
CA THR A 19 -13.68 -1.20 2.42
C THR A 19 -14.08 -2.58 1.92
N ASN A 20 -14.37 -2.72 0.63
CA ASN A 20 -14.80 -3.99 0.05
C ASN A 20 -13.70 -5.06 0.14
N ALA A 21 -12.44 -4.70 -0.11
CA ALA A 21 -11.31 -5.61 -0.01
C ALA A 21 -11.12 -6.14 1.42
N LYS A 22 -11.28 -5.29 2.44
CA LYS A 22 -11.25 -5.72 3.86
C LYS A 22 -12.39 -6.69 4.18
N LEU A 23 -13.60 -6.40 3.69
CA LEU A 23 -14.77 -7.25 3.92
C LEU A 23 -14.63 -8.61 3.22
N VAL A 24 -14.19 -8.64 1.97
CA VAL A 24 -13.92 -9.86 1.20
C VAL A 24 -12.82 -10.69 1.86
N ALA A 25 -11.71 -10.05 2.25
CA ALA A 25 -10.61 -10.75 2.91
C ALA A 25 -11.07 -11.39 4.24
N LYS A 26 -11.85 -10.66 5.04
CA LYS A 26 -12.44 -11.19 6.28
C LYS A 26 -13.37 -12.38 6.01
N ALA A 27 -14.24 -12.29 4.99
CA ALA A 27 -15.19 -13.34 4.67
C ALA A 27 -14.51 -14.62 4.16
N LEU A 28 -13.38 -14.51 3.46
CA LEU A 28 -12.64 -15.63 2.90
C LEU A 28 -11.50 -16.15 3.79
N GLY A 29 -11.21 -15.47 4.91
CA GLY A 29 -10.06 -15.78 5.76
C GLY A 29 -8.71 -15.42 5.13
N PHE A 30 -8.68 -14.42 4.25
CA PHE A 30 -7.48 -13.97 3.54
C PHE A 30 -6.80 -12.81 4.28
N VAL A 31 -5.49 -12.67 4.05
CA VAL A 31 -4.75 -11.47 4.47
C VAL A 31 -5.15 -10.30 3.57
N TYR A 32 -5.46 -9.15 4.18
CA TYR A 32 -5.72 -7.91 3.46
C TYR A 32 -4.44 -7.05 3.37
N VAL A 33 -4.15 -6.53 2.18
CA VAL A 33 -3.00 -5.65 1.91
C VAL A 33 -3.51 -4.30 1.39
N ASP A 34 -3.18 -3.20 2.08
CA ASP A 34 -3.52 -1.83 1.66
C ASP A 34 -2.30 -1.13 1.04
N THR A 35 -2.11 -1.29 -0.26
CA THR A 35 -1.03 -0.64 -1.01
C THR A 35 -1.11 0.88 -0.93
N GLY A 36 -2.32 1.45 -0.90
CA GLY A 36 -2.53 2.89 -0.77
C GLY A 36 -2.00 3.43 0.56
N ALA A 37 -2.21 2.72 1.67
CA ALA A 37 -1.63 3.07 2.95
C ALA A 37 -0.10 3.02 2.92
N MET A 38 0.50 2.00 2.28
CA MET A 38 1.96 1.90 2.14
C MET A 38 2.56 3.13 1.45
N TYR A 39 2.00 3.53 0.29
CA TYR A 39 2.47 4.72 -0.44
C TYR A 39 2.28 6.01 0.37
N ARG A 40 1.13 6.18 1.05
CA ARG A 40 0.87 7.36 1.88
C ARG A 40 1.84 7.46 3.06
N THR A 41 2.16 6.34 3.70
CA THR A 41 3.11 6.34 4.82
C THR A 41 4.52 6.64 4.35
N LEU A 42 4.95 6.15 3.17
CA LEU A 42 6.24 6.53 2.58
C LEU A 42 6.30 8.03 2.26
N ALA A 43 5.23 8.59 1.68
CA ALA A 43 5.14 10.02 1.40
C ALA A 43 5.24 10.83 2.70
N TRP A 44 4.49 10.44 3.74
CA TRP A 44 4.56 11.06 5.06
C TRP A 44 5.98 10.99 5.65
N TYR A 45 6.66 9.84 5.56
CA TYR A 45 8.04 9.68 6.01
C TYR A 45 8.97 10.66 5.29
N CYS A 46 8.90 10.74 3.96
CA CYS A 46 9.71 11.66 3.17
C CYS A 46 9.49 13.12 3.62
N LEU A 47 8.24 13.54 3.78
CA LEU A 47 7.89 14.89 4.24
C LEU A 47 8.44 15.17 5.64
N LYS A 48 8.28 14.25 6.57
CA LYS A 48 8.75 14.37 7.96
C LYS A 48 10.27 14.51 8.04
N HIS A 49 10.99 13.81 7.17
CA HIS A 49 12.46 13.82 7.12
C HIS A 49 13.03 14.82 6.10
N ARG A 50 12.19 15.72 5.55
CA ARG A 50 12.57 16.74 4.56
C ARG A 50 13.31 16.15 3.34
N ILE A 51 12.93 14.95 2.94
CA ILE A 51 13.44 14.29 1.74
C ILE A 51 12.72 14.92 0.54
N ASP A 52 13.48 15.36 -0.46
CA ASP A 52 12.89 15.92 -1.67
C ASP A 52 12.09 14.86 -2.43
N VAL A 53 10.77 14.99 -2.38
CA VAL A 53 9.81 14.08 -3.05
C VAL A 53 9.84 14.19 -4.57
N ARG A 54 10.46 15.24 -5.13
CA ARG A 54 10.69 15.37 -6.58
C ARG A 54 11.96 14.65 -7.03
N ASN A 55 12.82 14.24 -6.09
CA ASN A 55 14.01 13.45 -6.37
C ASN A 55 13.72 11.94 -6.19
N ALA A 56 13.43 11.26 -7.29
CA ALA A 56 13.11 9.83 -7.29
C ALA A 56 14.20 8.95 -6.65
N ARG A 57 15.50 9.30 -6.81
CA ARG A 57 16.60 8.54 -6.20
C ARG A 57 16.61 8.70 -4.68
N ALA A 58 16.34 9.91 -4.19
CA ALA A 58 16.24 10.18 -2.75
C ALA A 58 15.06 9.43 -2.12
N VAL A 59 13.88 9.44 -2.75
CA VAL A 59 12.71 8.69 -2.30
C VAL A 59 12.97 7.18 -2.30
N ALA A 60 13.62 6.65 -3.35
CA ALA A 60 13.97 5.23 -3.42
C ALA A 60 14.99 4.83 -2.35
N ALA A 61 15.96 5.68 -2.04
CA ALA A 61 16.91 5.46 -0.95
C ALA A 61 16.24 5.50 0.42
N ALA A 62 15.28 6.42 0.62
CA ALA A 62 14.46 6.50 1.83
C ALA A 62 13.65 5.21 2.03
N CYS A 63 12.95 4.76 1.00
CA CYS A 63 12.15 3.54 1.03
C CYS A 63 12.99 2.29 1.41
N ARG A 64 14.21 2.16 0.88
CA ARG A 64 15.10 1.03 1.20
C ARG A 64 15.63 1.03 2.64
N ARG A 65 15.73 2.21 3.26
CA ARG A 65 16.24 2.37 4.64
C ARG A 65 15.11 2.41 5.68
N TRP A 66 13.87 2.42 5.22
CA TRP A 66 12.68 2.50 6.06
C TRP A 66 12.51 1.19 6.82
N LYS A 67 12.74 1.25 8.14
CA LYS A 67 12.45 0.17 9.10
C LYS A 67 11.16 0.48 9.83
#